data_AF-A0A2R5LC10-F1
#
_entry.id   AF-A0A2R5LC10-F1
#
_cell.length_a   1.000
_cell.length_b   1.000
_cell.length_c   1.000
_cell.angle_alpha   90.00
_cell.angle_beta   90.00
_cell.angle_gamma   90.00
#
_symmetry.space_group_name_H-M   'P 1'
#
loop_
_entity.id
_entity.type
_entity.pdbx_description
1 polymer ?
#
loop_
_entity_poly.entity_id
_entity_poly.type
_entity_poly.pdbx_seq_one_letter_code
_entity_poly.pdbx_strand_id
1 'polypeptide(L)'
;SNFGKLCKRRNTTLSSNLVKQILYPRPFSTAATKYRKQNEDVAIRPYEGKQNCTVRKCGVFVDLEHGFLVAPPNGTVGTDGIVGWFKCPVLKKDLPLEEAAKAINPVKFQSQAALYEGHDYYYYQVQGQLHITRRDVC
;
A
#
# COMPACT_ATOMS: atom_id res chain seq x y z
N SER A 1 7.54 3.42 -0.45
CA SER A 1 6.83 4.63 -0.87
C SER A 1 7.50 5.89 -0.29
N ASN A 2 7.43 7.02 -1.00
CA ASN A 2 7.94 8.30 -0.53
C ASN A 2 6.82 9.26 -0.08
N PHE A 3 5.54 8.94 -0.35
CA PHE A 3 4.39 9.79 -0.04
C PHE A 3 4.32 10.21 1.43
N GLY A 4 4.38 9.26 2.36
CA GLY A 4 4.34 9.59 3.80
C GLY A 4 5.52 10.45 4.28
N LYS A 5 6.67 10.42 3.59
CA LYS A 5 7.80 11.31 3.91
C LYS A 5 7.60 12.72 3.36
N LEU A 6 7.01 12.84 2.17
CA LEU A 6 6.68 14.11 1.54
C LEU A 6 5.59 14.85 2.31
N CYS A 7 4.46 14.20 2.57
CA CYS A 7 3.31 14.81 3.25
C CYS A 7 3.62 15.26 4.68
N LYS A 8 4.57 14.60 5.37
CA LYS A 8 4.98 14.93 6.74
C LYS A 8 6.15 15.88 6.86
N ARG A 9 6.75 16.31 5.74
CA ARG A 9 7.96 17.11 5.78
C ARG A 9 7.65 18.47 6.42
N ARG A 10 8.32 18.78 7.53
CA ARG A 10 8.23 20.10 8.15
C ARG A 10 8.89 21.14 7.24
N ASN A 11 8.36 22.37 7.23
CA ASN A 11 8.92 23.48 6.44
C ASN A 11 10.38 23.80 6.82
N THR A 12 10.79 23.48 8.05
CA THR A 12 12.15 23.66 8.56
C THR A 12 13.15 22.58 8.11
N THR A 13 12.67 21.48 7.53
CA THR A 13 13.54 20.38 7.08
C THR A 13 14.00 20.61 5.65
N LEU A 14 15.32 20.65 5.43
CA LEU A 14 15.92 20.86 4.10
C LEU A 14 15.46 19.79 3.10
N SER A 15 15.01 20.23 1.93
CA SER A 15 14.56 19.40 0.82
C SER A 15 15.68 18.54 0.21
N SER A 16 16.93 18.98 0.34
CA SER A 16 18.10 18.40 -0.34
C SER A 16 18.30 16.91 -0.04
N ASN A 17 18.09 16.49 1.21
CA ASN A 17 18.22 15.08 1.59
C ASN A 17 17.15 14.19 0.97
N LEU A 18 15.93 14.70 0.85
CA LEU A 18 14.83 13.96 0.23
C LEU A 18 15.04 13.83 -1.29
N VAL A 19 15.48 14.93 -1.93
CA VAL A 19 15.82 14.93 -3.36
C VAL A 19 16.95 13.95 -3.65
N LYS A 20 18.01 13.93 -2.84
CA LYS A 20 19.10 12.94 -2.97
C LYS A 20 18.59 11.50 -2.85
N GLN A 21 17.66 11.22 -1.94
CA GLN A 21 17.07 9.89 -1.80
C GLN A 21 16.22 9.47 -3.01
N ILE A 22 15.57 10.43 -3.67
CA ILE A 22 14.75 10.18 -4.86
C ILE A 22 15.64 9.96 -6.09
N LEU A 23 16.66 10.80 -6.28
CA LEU A 23 17.56 10.74 -7.44
C LEU A 23 18.54 9.56 -7.37
N TYR A 24 18.98 9.19 -6.17
CA TYR A 24 19.97 8.11 -5.96
C TYR A 24 19.39 7.04 -5.02
N PRO A 25 18.41 6.24 -5.49
CA PRO A 25 17.79 5.22 -4.67
C PRO A 25 18.79 4.11 -4.35
N ARG A 26 18.91 3.77 -3.07
CA ARG A 26 19.66 2.57 -2.66
C ARG A 26 18.78 1.34 -2.87
N PRO A 27 19.30 0.25 -3.47
CA PRO A 27 18.53 -0.98 -3.61
C PRO A 27 18.16 -1.51 -2.23
N PHE A 28 16.85 -1.59 -1.96
CA PHE A 28 16.31 -2.10 -0.71
C PHE A 28 15.62 -3.43 -0.97
N SER A 29 16.21 -4.51 -0.47
CA SER A 29 15.64 -5.85 -0.54
C SER A 29 15.72 -6.51 0.83
N THR A 30 14.61 -6.46 1.57
CA THR A 30 14.48 -7.22 2.82
C THR A 30 13.79 -8.56 2.58
N ALA A 31 13.99 -9.50 3.51
CA ALA A 31 13.24 -10.77 3.51
C ALA A 31 11.71 -10.53 3.46
N ALA A 32 11.23 -9.48 4.12
CA ALA A 32 9.83 -9.06 4.06
C ALA A 32 9.38 -8.60 2.67
N THR A 33 10.21 -7.87 1.94
CA THR A 33 9.90 -7.45 0.56
C THR A 33 9.86 -8.64 -0.39
N LYS A 34 10.80 -9.58 -0.27
CA LYS A 34 10.85 -10.79 -1.10
C LYS A 34 9.65 -11.72 -0.83
N TYR A 35 9.38 -11.99 0.44
CA TYR A 35 8.24 -12.82 0.85
C TYR A 35 6.91 -12.25 0.40
N ARG A 36 6.73 -10.92 0.50
CA ARG A 36 5.51 -10.27 0.00
C ARG A 36 5.31 -10.50 -1.50
N LYS A 37 6.35 -10.28 -2.32
CA LYS A 37 6.25 -10.47 -3.78
C LYS A 37 5.87 -11.91 -4.15
N GLN A 38 6.35 -12.90 -3.40
CA GLN A 38 6.06 -14.31 -3.66
C GLN A 38 4.63 -14.72 -3.26
N ASN A 39 4.08 -14.11 -2.21
CA ASN A 39 2.77 -14.48 -1.67
C ASN A 39 1.64 -13.56 -2.12
N GLU A 40 1.93 -12.56 -2.95
CA GLU A 40 0.93 -11.62 -3.44
C GLU A 40 -0.18 -12.32 -4.23
N ASP A 41 0.20 -13.22 -5.15
CA ASP A 41 -0.75 -13.99 -5.94
C ASP A 41 -1.58 -14.99 -5.10
N VAL A 42 -0.98 -15.49 -4.01
CA VAL A 42 -1.66 -16.37 -3.05
C VAL A 42 -2.68 -15.60 -2.21
N ALA A 43 -2.42 -14.32 -1.93
CA ALA A 43 -3.31 -13.47 -1.15
C ALA A 43 -4.49 -12.91 -1.97
N ILE A 44 -4.36 -12.80 -3.29
CA ILE A 44 -5.43 -12.31 -4.18
C ILE A 44 -6.61 -13.29 -4.23
N ARG A 45 -6.36 -14.60 -4.39
CA ARG A 45 -7.45 -15.59 -4.58
C ARG A 45 -8.46 -15.62 -3.41
N PRO A 46 -8.04 -15.65 -2.13
CA PRO A 46 -8.98 -15.60 -1.01
C PRO A 46 -9.71 -14.25 -0.91
N TYR A 47 -9.09 -13.15 -1.35
CA TYR A 47 -9.71 -11.84 -1.36
C TYR A 47 -10.82 -11.76 -2.43
N GLU A 48 -10.54 -12.24 -3.65
CA GLU A 48 -11.53 -12.33 -4.73
C GLU A 48 -12.75 -13.15 -4.31
N GLY A 49 -12.52 -14.30 -3.65
CA GLY A 49 -13.60 -15.16 -3.15
C GLY A 49 -14.41 -14.54 -2.02
N LYS A 50 -13.78 -13.82 -1.07
CA LYS A 50 -14.49 -13.17 0.05
C LYS A 50 -15.27 -11.94 -0.37
N GLN A 51 -14.69 -11.11 -1.24
CA GLN A 51 -15.30 -9.85 -1.69
C GLN A 51 -16.13 -10.03 -2.97
N ASN A 52 -16.21 -11.25 -3.50
CA ASN A 52 -16.87 -11.59 -4.77
C ASN A 52 -16.49 -10.60 -5.90
N CYS A 53 -15.18 -10.35 -6.04
CA CYS A 53 -14.65 -9.37 -6.97
C CYS A 53 -13.49 -9.96 -7.78
N THR A 54 -13.15 -9.34 -8.91
CA THR A 54 -11.99 -9.75 -9.73
C THR A 54 -10.90 -8.70 -9.64
N VAL A 55 -9.73 -9.11 -9.18
CA VAL A 55 -8.54 -8.25 -9.09
C VAL A 55 -7.73 -8.40 -10.36
N ARG A 56 -7.62 -7.33 -11.14
CA ARG A 56 -6.75 -7.30 -12.32
C ARG A 56 -5.38 -6.77 -11.92
N LYS A 57 -4.31 -7.50 -12.28
CA LYS A 57 -2.94 -6.99 -12.14
C LYS A 57 -2.77 -5.73 -12.96
N CYS A 58 -2.06 -4.75 -12.42
CA CYS A 58 -1.84 -3.48 -13.07
C CYS A 58 -0.38 -3.07 -13.08
N GLY A 59 -0.05 -2.20 -14.04
CA GLY A 59 1.23 -1.53 -14.10
C GLY A 59 1.29 -0.29 -13.21
N VAL A 60 2.21 0.61 -13.53
CA VAL A 60 2.33 1.90 -12.88
C VAL A 60 1.30 2.86 -13.48
N PHE A 61 0.56 3.56 -12.63
CA PHE A 61 -0.29 4.68 -13.03
C PHE A 61 0.48 5.99 -12.85
N VAL A 62 0.29 6.89 -13.80
CA VAL A 62 0.82 8.26 -13.79
C VAL A 62 -0.37 9.20 -13.60
N ASP A 63 -0.23 10.19 -12.73
CA ASP A 63 -1.26 11.20 -12.55
C ASP A 63 -1.37 12.09 -13.79
N LEU A 64 -2.59 12.31 -14.27
CA LEU A 64 -2.85 13.06 -15.51
C LEU A 64 -2.66 14.57 -15.33
N GLU A 65 -2.80 15.10 -14.13
CA GLU A 65 -2.59 16.53 -13.82
C GLU A 65 -1.15 16.79 -13.37
N HIS A 66 -0.60 15.86 -12.59
CA HIS A 66 0.73 15.96 -12.00
C HIS A 66 1.61 14.80 -12.49
N GLY A 67 2.06 14.84 -13.75
CA GLY A 67 2.82 13.74 -14.38
C GLY A 67 4.12 13.28 -13.67
N PHE A 68 4.56 13.98 -12.63
CA PHE A 68 5.64 13.57 -11.74
C PHE A 68 5.18 12.64 -10.59
N LEU A 69 3.87 12.48 -10.39
CA LEU A 69 3.28 11.57 -9.41
C LEU A 69 2.97 10.23 -10.07
N VAL A 70 3.53 9.17 -9.49
CA VAL A 70 3.35 7.81 -9.97
C VAL A 70 3.02 6.86 -8.83
N ALA A 71 2.07 5.97 -9.07
CA ALA A 71 1.64 4.96 -8.13
C ALA A 71 1.56 3.59 -8.83
N PRO A 72 2.28 2.58 -8.33
CA PRO A 72 2.01 1.19 -8.66
C PRO A 72 1.01 0.61 -7.64
N PRO A 73 -0.30 0.57 -7.92
CA PRO A 73 -1.23 -0.26 -7.15
C PRO A 73 -0.96 -1.74 -7.45
N ASN A 74 -1.30 -2.61 -6.49
CA ASN A 74 -1.12 -4.06 -6.68
C ASN A 74 -2.12 -4.64 -7.69
N GLY A 75 -3.30 -4.02 -7.77
CA GLY A 75 -4.30 -4.36 -8.76
C GLY A 75 -5.47 -3.40 -8.73
N THR A 76 -6.40 -3.60 -9.65
CA THR A 76 -7.65 -2.82 -9.74
C THR A 76 -8.84 -3.74 -9.67
N VAL A 77 -9.90 -3.27 -9.01
CA VAL A 77 -11.14 -3.99 -8.81
C VAL A 77 -12.26 -3.21 -9.46
N GLY A 78 -12.92 -3.80 -10.45
CA GLY A 78 -13.99 -3.12 -11.19
C GLY A 78 -13.54 -1.81 -11.84
N THR A 79 -14.44 -0.84 -11.89
CA THR A 79 -14.20 0.52 -12.43
C THR A 79 -13.50 1.42 -11.42
N ASP A 80 -13.95 1.41 -10.16
CA ASP A 80 -13.67 2.47 -9.18
C ASP A 80 -12.88 2.00 -7.95
N GLY A 81 -12.45 0.73 -7.93
CA GLY A 81 -11.64 0.16 -6.85
C GLY A 81 -10.16 -0.04 -7.21
N ILE A 82 -9.27 0.22 -6.25
CA ILE A 82 -7.89 -0.27 -6.28
C ILE A 82 -7.64 -1.30 -5.19
N VAL A 83 -6.61 -2.12 -5.37
CA VAL A 83 -5.99 -2.86 -4.27
C VAL A 83 -4.64 -2.22 -3.98
N GLY A 84 -4.57 -1.49 -2.87
CA GLY A 84 -3.41 -0.65 -2.52
C GLY A 84 -2.14 -1.42 -2.17
N TRP A 85 -2.24 -2.46 -1.33
CA TRP A 85 -1.16 -3.44 -1.11
C TRP A 85 -1.59 -4.63 -0.24
N PHE A 86 -1.28 -5.88 -0.65
CA PHE A 86 -1.30 -7.02 0.28
C PHE A 86 -0.09 -6.98 1.22
N LYS A 87 -0.33 -6.87 2.53
CA LYS A 87 0.71 -7.03 3.53
C LYS A 87 0.69 -8.46 4.09
N CYS A 88 1.65 -9.28 3.65
CA CYS A 88 1.94 -10.55 4.31
C CYS A 88 3.05 -10.34 5.36
N PRO A 89 2.73 -10.32 6.67
CA PRO A 89 3.76 -10.30 7.71
C PRO A 89 4.56 -11.62 7.70
N VAL A 90 5.86 -11.56 7.41
CA VAL A 90 6.75 -12.74 7.46
C VAL A 90 6.71 -13.43 8.84
N LEU A 91 6.58 -12.62 9.89
CA LEU A 91 6.58 -13.09 11.29
C LEU A 91 5.29 -13.84 11.69
N LYS A 92 4.23 -13.77 10.89
CA LYS A 92 2.91 -14.37 11.19
C LYS A 92 2.36 -15.22 10.05
N LYS A 93 3.27 -15.79 9.25
CA LYS A 93 2.97 -16.62 8.07
C LYS A 93 2.11 -17.86 8.38
N ASP A 94 2.20 -18.38 9.61
CA ASP A 94 1.53 -19.61 10.03
C ASP A 94 0.18 -19.33 10.72
N LEU A 95 -0.19 -18.05 10.87
CA LEU A 95 -1.45 -17.66 11.49
C LEU A 95 -2.54 -17.42 10.43
N PRO A 96 -3.80 -17.84 10.68
CA PRO A 96 -4.94 -17.44 9.87
C PRO A 96 -4.99 -15.92 9.67
N LEU A 97 -5.45 -15.44 8.51
CA LEU A 97 -5.41 -14.00 8.16
C LEU A 97 -6.01 -13.10 9.25
N GLU A 98 -7.10 -13.53 9.88
CA GLU A 98 -7.74 -12.78 10.98
C GLU A 98 -6.88 -12.76 12.25
N GLU A 99 -6.25 -13.87 12.59
CA GLU A 99 -5.35 -13.96 13.74
C GLU A 99 -4.03 -13.24 13.48
N ALA A 100 -3.51 -13.32 12.26
CA ALA A 100 -2.36 -12.53 11.83
C ALA A 100 -2.69 -11.02 11.88
N ALA A 101 -3.87 -10.61 11.41
CA ALA A 101 -4.33 -9.22 11.46
C ALA A 101 -4.52 -8.74 12.90
N LYS A 102 -5.19 -9.53 13.75
CA LYS A 102 -5.34 -9.27 15.19
C LYS A 102 -3.99 -9.23 15.87
N ALA A 103 -3.06 -10.11 15.53
CA ALA A 103 -1.79 -10.15 16.22
C ALA A 103 -0.80 -9.10 15.67
N ILE A 104 -0.99 -8.58 14.45
CA ILE A 104 -0.33 -7.35 13.98
C ILE A 104 -0.92 -6.13 14.69
N ASN A 105 -2.24 -6.10 14.91
CA ASN A 105 -2.90 -4.96 15.53
C ASN A 105 -4.18 -5.38 16.30
N PRO A 106 -4.05 -5.75 17.59
CA PRO A 106 -5.12 -6.42 18.34
C PRO A 106 -6.30 -5.50 18.69
N VAL A 107 -6.11 -4.19 18.60
CA VAL A 107 -7.08 -3.18 19.04
C VAL A 107 -8.26 -2.99 18.07
N LYS A 108 -8.17 -3.41 16.79
CA LYS A 108 -9.10 -2.92 15.74
C LYS A 108 -9.76 -3.96 14.83
N PHE A 109 -9.71 -5.26 15.13
CA PHE A 109 -10.55 -6.24 14.42
C PHE A 109 -12.04 -6.18 14.84
N GLN A 110 -12.42 -5.25 15.73
CA GLN A 110 -13.79 -5.13 16.26
C GLN A 110 -14.70 -4.16 15.49
N SER A 111 -14.18 -3.30 14.61
CA SER A 111 -15.00 -2.36 13.84
C SER A 111 -14.49 -2.25 12.41
N GLN A 112 -15.41 -2.40 11.45
CA GLN A 112 -15.21 -2.36 10.00
C GLN A 112 -14.03 -1.50 9.54
N ALA A 113 -13.11 -2.13 8.80
CA ALA A 113 -12.34 -1.63 7.65
C ALA A 113 -11.78 -0.18 7.63
N ALA A 114 -11.63 0.51 8.76
CA ALA A 114 -10.98 1.83 8.78
C ALA A 114 -9.46 1.67 8.91
N LEU A 115 -8.70 2.14 7.91
CA LEU A 115 -7.25 2.31 8.00
C LEU A 115 -6.91 3.20 9.20
N TYR A 116 -6.03 2.73 10.09
CA TYR A 116 -5.59 3.45 11.28
C TYR A 116 -4.84 4.75 10.91
N GLU A 117 -5.37 5.90 11.30
CA GLU A 117 -4.76 7.23 11.12
C GLU A 117 -3.36 7.34 11.76
N GLY A 118 -3.10 6.67 12.89
CA GLY A 118 -1.79 6.73 13.55
C GLY A 118 -0.68 5.95 12.82
N HIS A 119 -0.98 5.26 11.73
CA HIS A 119 0.00 4.78 10.75
C HIS A 119 -0.05 5.65 9.50
N ASP A 120 0.18 6.95 9.71
CA ASP A 120 0.17 7.99 8.70
C ASP A 120 0.85 7.59 7.38
N TYR A 121 1.95 6.83 7.43
CA TYR A 121 2.66 6.41 6.24
C TYR A 121 1.81 5.57 5.28
N TYR A 122 0.95 4.69 5.80
CA TYR A 122 0.04 3.87 4.97
C TYR A 122 -1.17 4.67 4.54
N TYR A 123 -1.69 5.53 5.41
CA TYR A 123 -2.77 6.44 5.07
C TYR A 123 -2.39 7.31 3.87
N TYR A 124 -1.26 8.03 3.94
CA TYR A 124 -0.77 8.86 2.83
C TYR A 124 -0.43 8.06 1.58
N GLN A 125 -0.04 6.78 1.74
CA GLN A 125 0.22 5.93 0.59
C GLN A 125 -1.07 5.52 -0.13
N VAL A 126 -2.12 5.13 0.60
CA VAL A 126 -3.42 4.75 0.02
C VAL A 126 -4.10 5.97 -0.58
N GLN A 127 -4.13 7.10 0.14
CA GLN A 127 -4.68 8.35 -0.38
C GLN A 127 -3.96 8.82 -1.66
N GLY A 128 -2.64 8.71 -1.70
CA GLY A 128 -1.87 9.01 -2.91
C GLY A 128 -2.21 8.07 -4.08
N GLN A 129 -2.36 6.76 -3.83
CA GLN A 129 -2.76 5.80 -4.85
C GLN A 129 -4.17 6.07 -5.38
N LEU A 130 -5.14 6.40 -4.50
CA LEU A 130 -6.50 6.76 -4.89
C LEU A 130 -6.54 8.00 -5.77
N HIS A 131 -5.81 9.06 -5.38
CA HIS A 131 -5.71 10.29 -6.14
C HIS A 131 -5.12 10.07 -7.54
N ILE A 132 -3.97 9.39 -7.63
CA ILE A 132 -3.27 9.15 -8.90
C ILE A 132 -4.09 8.27 -9.84
N THR A 133 -4.82 7.30 -9.28
CA THR A 133 -5.63 6.39 -10.08
C THR A 133 -7.04 6.91 -10.37
N ARG A 134 -7.42 8.07 -9.80
CA ARG A 134 -8.76 8.66 -9.85
C ARG A 134 -9.86 7.65 -9.48
N ARG A 135 -9.66 6.99 -8.35
CA ARG A 135 -10.56 5.96 -7.82
C ARG A 135 -11.02 6.31 -6.42
N ASP A 136 -12.20 5.81 -6.07
CA ASP A 136 -12.88 6.19 -4.83
C ASP A 136 -12.67 5.19 -3.69
N VAL A 137 -12.31 3.95 -4.01
CA VAL A 137 -12.24 2.85 -3.01
C VAL A 137 -10.92 2.08 -3.10
N CYS A 138 -10.38 1.70 -1.94
CA CYS A 138 -9.21 0.83 -1.77
C CYS A 138 -9.50 -0.30 -0.76
#